data_AF-A0A7C5H2H0-F1
#
_entry.id   AF-A0A7C5H2H0-F1
#
_cell.length_a   1.000
_cell.length_b   1.000
_cell.length_c   1.000
_cell.angle_alpha   90.00
_cell.angle_beta   90.00
_cell.angle_gamma   90.00
#
_symmetry.space_group_name_H-M   'P 1'
#
loop_
_entity.id
_entity.type
_entity.pdbx_description
1 polymer ?
#
loop_
_entity_poly.entity_id
_entity_poly.type
_entity_poly.pdbx_seq_one_letter_code
_entity_poly.pdbx_strand_id
1 'polypeptide(L)'
;MDVRLLIEPRHWSAIPGYIWATFFFVFGSAVGSFLNVCIYRIPRGLSIVWPPSRCPACQYRIPWYLNIPILSWLMLGGRCRNCGAPIAFRYIAVELITALLFVGIWFFYWDKSPCLVLAYCVLVSGLVVASFIDAEHYIIPDEITIGGMIVGFIMSGLIPELHEKAGAVEGFGLGIWGIVVGVGIAYSVLWLGRLVFGRYRVQIPPNTKVFFGDAGVWVGNRMIPYEEVFNSTRDVIRCHARRVELVDRCYWDIMVRLSPRALQIG
;
A
#
# COMPACT_ATOMS: atom_id res chain seq x y z
N MET A 1 -25.99 32.53 -0.10
CA MET A 1 -25.63 31.88 1.17
C MET A 1 -24.11 31.82 1.20
N ASP A 2 -23.47 32.69 1.98
CA ASP A 2 -22.01 32.82 1.99
C ASP A 2 -21.37 31.52 2.52
N VAL A 3 -20.55 30.85 1.70
CA VAL A 3 -19.82 29.63 2.11
C VAL A 3 -18.92 29.90 3.31
N ARG A 4 -18.49 31.15 3.49
CA ARG A 4 -17.73 31.63 4.65
C ARG A 4 -18.51 31.51 5.97
N LEU A 5 -19.83 31.71 5.96
CA LEU A 5 -20.67 31.58 7.16
C LEU A 5 -20.78 30.13 7.63
N LEU A 6 -20.75 29.18 6.69
CA LEU A 6 -20.62 27.78 7.07
C LEU A 6 -19.26 27.62 7.76
N ILE A 7 -18.13 27.93 7.10
CA ILE A 7 -16.75 27.68 7.58
C ILE A 7 -16.40 28.27 8.96
N GLU A 8 -17.12 29.27 9.44
CA GLU A 8 -16.85 29.91 10.74
C GLU A 8 -17.00 28.95 11.95
N PRO A 9 -15.96 28.77 12.79
CA PRO A 9 -15.96 27.86 13.94
C PRO A 9 -17.15 28.00 14.89
N ARG A 10 -17.68 29.22 15.03
CA ARG A 10 -18.81 29.56 15.91
C ARG A 10 -20.11 28.81 15.63
N HIS A 11 -20.37 28.38 14.39
CA HIS A 11 -21.63 27.74 14.04
C HIS A 11 -21.61 26.22 14.27
N TRP A 12 -20.48 25.56 14.02
CA TRP A 12 -20.34 24.12 14.23
C TRP A 12 -20.07 23.76 15.70
N SER A 13 -19.36 24.61 16.42
CA SER A 13 -19.08 24.43 17.86
C SER A 13 -20.33 24.56 18.74
N ALA A 14 -21.39 25.21 18.23
CA ALA A 14 -22.68 25.31 18.92
C ALA A 14 -23.44 23.98 18.94
N ILE A 15 -23.14 23.06 18.03
CA ILE A 15 -23.74 21.72 17.99
C ILE A 15 -23.00 20.83 19.00
N PRO A 16 -23.71 20.07 19.85
CA PRO A 16 -23.08 19.17 20.81
C PRO A 16 -22.09 18.20 20.16
N GLY A 17 -20.89 18.07 20.74
CA GLY A 17 -19.81 17.27 20.15
C GLY A 17 -20.16 15.80 19.88
N TYR A 18 -21.09 15.21 20.63
CA TYR A 18 -21.56 13.83 20.40
C TYR A 18 -22.30 13.67 19.07
N ILE A 19 -22.96 14.72 18.56
CA ILE A 19 -23.65 14.70 17.26
C ILE A 19 -22.62 14.59 16.15
N TRP A 20 -21.57 15.42 16.22
CA TRP A 20 -20.47 15.37 15.26
C TRP A 20 -19.69 14.06 15.34
N ALA A 21 -19.39 13.57 16.55
CA ALA A 21 -18.75 12.27 16.72
C ALA A 21 -19.60 11.14 16.08
N THR A 22 -20.92 11.16 16.27
CA THR A 22 -21.83 10.19 15.64
C THR A 22 -21.80 10.32 14.12
N PHE A 23 -21.84 11.54 13.59
CA PHE A 23 -21.74 11.81 12.16
C PHE A 23 -20.44 11.26 11.56
N PHE A 24 -19.29 11.59 12.15
CA PHE A 24 -17.99 11.11 11.68
C PHE A 24 -17.81 9.61 11.84
N PHE A 25 -18.42 9.00 12.87
CA PHE A 25 -18.44 7.55 13.03
C PHE A 25 -19.22 6.88 11.89
N VAL A 26 -20.44 7.34 11.61
CA VAL A 26 -21.27 6.79 10.53
C VAL A 26 -20.61 7.04 9.17
N PHE A 27 -20.15 8.25 8.92
CA PHE A 27 -19.46 8.61 7.68
C PHE A 27 -18.17 7.81 7.48
N GLY A 28 -17.33 7.72 8.52
CA GLY A 28 -16.11 6.93 8.48
C GLY A 28 -16.36 5.43 8.29
N SER A 29 -17.44 4.88 8.86
CA SER A 29 -17.82 3.49 8.61
C SER A 29 -18.26 3.26 7.16
N ALA A 30 -18.98 4.21 6.56
CA ALA A 30 -19.39 4.15 5.16
C ALA A 30 -18.19 4.27 4.21
N VAL A 31 -17.27 5.19 4.49
CA VAL A 31 -15.99 5.29 3.78
C VAL A 31 -15.20 4.00 3.93
N GLY A 32 -15.05 3.45 5.14
CA GLY A 32 -14.37 2.18 5.39
C GLY A 32 -14.96 1.01 4.61
N SER A 33 -16.28 0.98 4.42
CA SER A 33 -16.93 -0.04 3.58
C SER A 33 -16.54 0.10 2.11
N PHE A 34 -16.39 1.32 1.60
CA PHE A 34 -15.80 1.58 0.29
C PHE A 34 -14.31 1.21 0.23
N LEU A 35 -13.53 1.48 1.29
CA LEU A 35 -12.11 1.10 1.34
C LEU A 35 -11.90 -0.40 1.22
N ASN A 36 -12.81 -1.23 1.77
CA ASN A 36 -12.78 -2.68 1.54
C ASN A 36 -12.87 -3.06 0.04
N VAL A 37 -13.64 -2.29 -0.75
CA VAL A 37 -13.70 -2.47 -2.21
C VAL A 37 -12.36 -2.12 -2.84
N CYS A 38 -11.76 -1.00 -2.45
CA CYS A 38 -10.44 -0.56 -2.93
C CYS A 38 -9.35 -1.60 -2.61
N ILE A 39 -9.27 -2.05 -1.35
CA ILE A 39 -8.29 -3.05 -0.89
C ILE A 39 -8.39 -4.34 -1.71
N TYR A 40 -9.61 -4.80 -2.01
CA TYR A 40 -9.79 -6.01 -2.79
C TYR A 40 -9.47 -5.83 -4.28
N ARG A 41 -9.90 -4.71 -4.89
CA ARG A 41 -9.93 -4.55 -6.35
C ARG A 41 -8.67 -3.93 -6.94
N ILE A 42 -8.05 -2.96 -6.27
CA ILE A 42 -6.88 -2.25 -6.79
C ILE A 42 -5.72 -3.21 -7.08
N PRO A 43 -5.32 -4.13 -6.17
CA PRO A 43 -4.22 -5.06 -6.44
C PRO A 43 -4.51 -6.05 -7.58
N ARG A 44 -5.78 -6.19 -7.96
CA ARG A 44 -6.26 -7.12 -9.00
C ARG A 44 -6.57 -6.41 -10.31
N GLY A 45 -6.30 -5.10 -10.42
CA GLY A 45 -6.63 -4.30 -11.61
C GLY A 45 -8.12 -4.25 -11.92
N LEU A 46 -8.98 -4.46 -10.92
CA LEU A 46 -10.44 -4.48 -11.10
C LEU A 46 -11.03 -3.08 -10.90
N SER A 47 -12.11 -2.76 -11.62
CA SER A 47 -12.81 -1.48 -11.47
C SER A 47 -13.43 -1.34 -10.08
N ILE A 48 -13.16 -0.21 -9.41
CA ILE A 48 -13.75 0.15 -8.11
C ILE A 48 -15.21 0.64 -8.20
N VAL A 49 -15.67 1.01 -9.40
CA VAL A 49 -17.01 1.57 -9.63
C VAL A 49 -18.03 0.48 -9.96
N TRP A 50 -17.65 -0.50 -10.79
CA TRP A 50 -18.55 -1.55 -11.26
C TRP A 50 -17.80 -2.88 -11.41
N PRO A 51 -18.40 -4.04 -11.07
CA PRO A 51 -19.78 -4.27 -10.61
C PRO A 51 -20.03 -3.89 -9.14
N PRO A 52 -21.29 -3.87 -8.67
CA PRO A 52 -21.62 -3.67 -7.25
C PRO A 52 -21.08 -4.82 -6.37
N SER A 53 -21.15 -4.65 -5.04
CA SER A 53 -20.72 -5.65 -4.05
C SER A 53 -21.43 -6.99 -4.24
N ARG A 54 -20.66 -8.08 -4.23
CA ARG A 54 -21.15 -9.46 -4.38
C ARG A 54 -20.47 -10.38 -3.38
N CYS A 55 -21.16 -11.44 -2.99
CA CYS A 55 -20.54 -12.51 -2.23
C CYS A 55 -19.50 -13.25 -3.12
N PRO A 56 -18.26 -13.47 -2.66
CA PRO A 56 -17.25 -14.18 -3.46
C PRO A 56 -17.60 -15.65 -3.69
N ALA A 57 -18.31 -16.30 -2.76
CA ALA A 57 -18.64 -17.73 -2.84
C ALA A 57 -19.82 -18.03 -3.77
N CYS A 58 -20.93 -17.30 -3.64
CA CYS A 58 -22.15 -17.58 -4.40
C CYS A 58 -22.48 -16.52 -5.47
N GLN A 59 -21.65 -15.48 -5.61
CA GLN A 59 -21.86 -14.36 -6.54
C GLN A 59 -23.18 -13.60 -6.34
N TYR A 60 -23.87 -13.84 -5.22
CA TYR A 60 -25.08 -13.14 -4.82
C TYR A 60 -24.80 -11.64 -4.74
N ARG A 61 -25.59 -10.85 -5.47
CA ARG A 61 -25.55 -9.39 -5.43
C ARG A 61 -26.05 -8.92 -4.08
N ILE A 62 -25.20 -8.23 -3.33
CA ILE A 62 -25.54 -7.75 -1.99
C ILE A 62 -26.42 -6.49 -2.16
N PRO A 63 -27.70 -6.51 -1.73
CA PRO A 63 -28.55 -5.32 -1.76
C PRO A 63 -28.03 -4.29 -0.76
N TRP A 64 -28.33 -3.01 -1.02
CA TRP A 64 -27.77 -1.87 -0.27
C TRP A 64 -28.01 -1.95 1.26
N TYR A 65 -29.15 -2.46 1.70
CA TYR A 65 -29.50 -2.59 3.13
C TYR A 65 -28.72 -3.71 3.85
N LEU A 66 -28.11 -4.65 3.11
CA LEU A 66 -27.16 -5.63 3.65
C LEU A 66 -25.71 -5.17 3.50
N ASN A 67 -25.50 -3.94 3.02
CA ASN A 67 -24.22 -3.29 2.88
C ASN A 67 -24.09 -2.11 3.87
N ILE A 68 -24.94 -2.07 4.91
CA ILE A 68 -24.82 -1.10 6.01
C ILE A 68 -23.58 -1.48 6.83
N PRO A 69 -22.55 -0.62 6.90
CA PRO A 69 -21.29 -0.92 7.56
C PRO A 69 -21.49 -1.33 9.02
N ILE A 70 -20.68 -2.26 9.52
CA ILE A 70 -20.67 -2.81 10.89
C ILE A 70 -21.96 -3.59 11.22
N LEU A 71 -23.12 -2.95 11.10
CA LEU A 71 -24.43 -3.48 11.44
C LEU A 71 -24.78 -4.73 10.62
N SER A 72 -24.57 -4.71 9.30
CA SER A 72 -24.94 -5.86 8.46
C SER A 72 -24.14 -7.11 8.82
N TRP A 73 -22.85 -6.95 9.16
CA TRP A 73 -22.00 -8.08 9.56
C TRP A 73 -22.45 -8.63 10.92
N LEU A 74 -22.76 -7.76 11.89
CA LEU A 74 -23.26 -8.15 13.21
C LEU A 74 -24.63 -8.87 13.12
N MET A 75 -25.58 -8.31 12.35
CA MET A 75 -26.91 -8.90 12.18
C MET A 75 -26.88 -10.24 11.45
N LEU A 76 -25.96 -10.43 10.52
CA LEU A 76 -25.80 -11.69 9.78
C LEU A 76 -24.88 -12.70 10.49
N GLY A 77 -24.33 -12.34 11.66
CA GLY A 77 -23.38 -13.19 12.40
C GLY A 77 -22.11 -13.51 11.61
N GLY A 78 -21.65 -12.56 10.78
CA GLY A 78 -20.48 -12.74 9.91
C GLY A 78 -20.66 -13.80 8.82
N ARG A 79 -21.89 -14.05 8.36
CA ARG A 79 -22.19 -15.03 7.29
C ARG A 79 -22.96 -14.41 6.14
N CYS A 80 -22.78 -14.94 4.94
CA CYS A 80 -23.58 -14.53 3.79
C CYS A 80 -25.05 -14.94 3.99
N ARG A 81 -26.00 -14.02 3.76
CA ARG A 81 -27.44 -14.30 3.85
C ARG A 81 -27.90 -15.42 2.90
N ASN A 82 -27.28 -15.55 1.73
CA ASN A 82 -27.72 -16.50 0.70
C ASN A 82 -27.09 -17.89 0.88
N CYS A 83 -25.76 -17.97 0.98
CA CYS A 83 -25.04 -19.26 1.01
C CYS A 83 -24.44 -19.64 2.38
N GLY A 84 -24.56 -18.78 3.40
CA GLY A 84 -24.00 -19.04 4.73
C GLY A 84 -22.47 -18.98 4.82
N ALA A 85 -21.75 -18.72 3.71
CA ALA A 85 -20.30 -18.62 3.70
C ALA A 85 -19.80 -17.53 4.65
N PRO A 86 -18.68 -17.75 5.37
CA PRO A 86 -18.16 -16.77 6.32
C PRO A 86 -17.69 -15.50 5.61
N ILE A 87 -18.01 -14.34 6.20
CA ILE A 87 -17.53 -13.02 5.79
C ILE A 87 -16.34 -12.69 6.70
N ALA A 88 -15.16 -12.47 6.09
CA ALA A 88 -13.93 -12.26 6.83
C ALA A 88 -14.02 -11.09 7.83
N PHE A 89 -13.44 -11.26 9.02
CA PHE A 89 -13.40 -10.23 10.07
C PHE A 89 -12.68 -8.94 9.62
N ARG A 90 -11.79 -9.03 8.63
CA ARG A 90 -11.14 -7.87 8.00
C ARG A 90 -12.15 -6.80 7.59
N TYR A 91 -13.31 -7.18 7.05
CA TYR A 91 -14.30 -6.22 6.56
C TYR A 91 -14.79 -5.28 7.68
N ILE A 92 -15.18 -5.86 8.83
CA ILE A 92 -15.64 -5.08 9.98
C ILE A 92 -14.48 -4.33 10.65
N ALA A 93 -13.27 -4.89 10.64
CA ALA A 93 -12.09 -4.22 11.18
C ALA A 93 -11.76 -2.94 10.41
N VAL A 94 -11.75 -2.97 9.07
CA VAL A 94 -11.51 -1.78 8.23
C VAL A 94 -12.59 -0.72 8.45
N GLU A 95 -13.86 -1.12 8.50
CA GLU A 95 -14.98 -0.21 8.75
C GLU A 95 -14.86 0.48 10.12
N LEU A 96 -14.56 -0.29 11.18
CA LEU A 96 -14.44 0.22 12.53
C LEU A 96 -13.19 1.09 12.71
N ILE A 97 -12.03 0.67 12.20
CA ILE A 97 -10.78 1.45 12.26
C ILE A 97 -10.99 2.80 11.55
N THR A 98 -11.60 2.81 10.36
CA THR A 98 -11.85 4.05 9.61
C THR A 98 -12.82 4.97 10.36
N ALA A 99 -13.90 4.41 10.94
CA ALA A 99 -14.84 5.17 11.77
C ALA A 99 -14.17 5.80 13.00
N LEU A 100 -13.36 5.03 13.73
CA LEU A 100 -12.65 5.52 14.92
C LEU A 100 -11.60 6.57 14.57
N LEU A 101 -10.87 6.40 13.46
CA LEU A 101 -9.91 7.39 13.00
C LEU A 101 -10.60 8.72 12.62
N PHE A 102 -11.75 8.67 11.95
CA PHE A 102 -12.50 9.87 11.60
C PHE A 102 -13.01 10.61 12.84
N VAL A 103 -13.50 9.86 13.83
CA VAL A 103 -13.90 10.43 15.13
C VAL A 103 -12.69 11.04 15.85
N GLY A 104 -11.54 10.36 15.83
CA GLY A 104 -10.29 10.89 16.39
C GLY A 104 -9.87 12.20 15.73
N ILE A 105 -9.85 12.25 14.40
CA ILE A 105 -9.52 13.46 13.63
C ILE A 105 -10.48 14.59 14.00
N TRP A 106 -11.78 14.32 14.10
CA TRP A 106 -12.74 15.31 14.58
C TRP A 106 -12.35 15.85 15.96
N PHE A 107 -12.11 14.98 16.95
CA PHE A 107 -11.75 15.44 18.30
C PHE A 107 -10.45 16.25 18.38
N PHE A 108 -9.47 16.00 17.50
CA PHE A 108 -8.23 16.76 17.48
C PHE A 108 -8.31 18.10 16.73
N TYR A 109 -9.22 18.23 15.76
CA TYR A 109 -9.23 19.39 14.85
C TYR A 109 -10.58 20.13 14.78
N TRP A 110 -11.56 19.78 15.62
CA TRP A 110 -12.89 20.37 15.62
C TRP A 110 -12.90 21.89 15.85
N ASP A 111 -11.93 22.42 16.59
CA ASP A 111 -11.81 23.84 16.92
C ASP A 111 -11.11 24.65 15.82
N LYS A 112 -10.48 23.99 14.85
CA LYS A 112 -9.69 24.63 13.79
C LYS A 112 -10.54 24.97 12.56
N SER A 113 -10.86 23.95 11.77
CA SER A 113 -11.55 24.10 10.49
C SER A 113 -12.15 22.77 10.03
N PRO A 114 -13.40 22.75 9.57
CA PRO A 114 -14.01 21.53 9.02
C PRO A 114 -13.31 21.06 7.72
N CYS A 115 -12.77 21.99 6.92
CA CYS A 115 -12.01 21.63 5.71
C CYS A 115 -10.74 20.86 6.08
N LEU A 116 -10.08 21.25 7.18
CA LEU A 116 -8.89 20.57 7.68
C LEU A 116 -9.22 19.13 8.14
N VAL A 117 -10.33 18.96 8.88
CA VAL A 117 -10.82 17.62 9.28
C VAL A 117 -11.03 16.74 8.06
N LEU A 118 -11.72 17.24 7.03
CA LEU A 118 -11.97 16.49 5.80
C LEU A 118 -10.68 16.14 5.05
N ALA A 119 -9.69 17.04 5.01
CA ALA A 119 -8.40 16.77 4.39
C ALA A 119 -7.67 15.61 5.09
N TYR A 120 -7.65 15.59 6.42
CA TYR A 120 -7.07 14.48 7.18
C TYR A 120 -7.88 13.18 7.01
N CYS A 121 -9.21 13.25 6.93
CA CYS A 121 -10.05 12.08 6.61
C CYS A 121 -9.68 11.46 5.26
N VAL A 122 -9.43 12.28 4.23
CA VAL A 122 -8.97 11.80 2.90
C VAL A 122 -7.59 11.16 3.00
N LEU A 123 -6.64 11.82 3.66
CA LEU A 123 -5.29 11.30 3.87
C LEU A 123 -5.31 9.93 4.56
N VAL A 124 -6.01 9.85 5.70
CA VAL A 124 -6.10 8.62 6.49
C VAL A 124 -6.82 7.51 5.72
N SER A 125 -7.83 7.83 4.91
CA SER A 125 -8.48 6.83 4.05
C SER A 125 -7.49 6.19 3.06
N GLY A 126 -6.63 7.01 2.45
CA GLY A 126 -5.56 6.52 1.58
C GLY A 126 -4.55 5.65 2.32
N LEU A 127 -4.14 6.07 3.53
CA LEU A 127 -3.21 5.30 4.37
C LEU A 127 -3.79 3.96 4.81
N VAL A 128 -5.07 3.92 5.22
CA VAL A 128 -5.74 2.66 5.57
C VAL A 128 -5.73 1.70 4.38
N VAL A 129 -6.11 2.16 3.18
CA VAL A 129 -6.06 1.32 1.97
C VAL A 129 -4.64 0.82 1.70
N ALA A 130 -3.66 1.72 1.72
CA ALA A 130 -2.26 1.36 1.49
C ALA A 130 -1.75 0.34 2.51
N SER A 131 -2.03 0.52 3.80
CA SER A 131 -1.58 -0.40 4.85
C SER A 131 -2.19 -1.79 4.74
N PHE A 132 -3.49 -1.91 4.41
CA PHE A 132 -4.11 -3.22 4.25
C PHE A 132 -3.68 -3.93 2.96
N ILE A 133 -3.46 -3.18 1.86
CA ILE A 133 -2.91 -3.75 0.63
C ILE A 133 -1.48 -4.23 0.87
N ASP A 134 -0.64 -3.42 1.51
CA ASP A 134 0.74 -3.77 1.82
C ASP A 134 0.83 -5.00 2.74
N ALA A 135 -0.02 -5.07 3.77
CA ALA A 135 -0.05 -6.22 4.67
C ALA A 135 -0.45 -7.54 3.99
N GLU A 136 -1.22 -7.50 2.90
CA GLU A 136 -1.68 -8.70 2.18
C GLU A 136 -0.83 -9.05 0.97
N HIS A 137 -0.28 -8.05 0.29
CA HIS A 137 0.35 -8.21 -1.01
C HIS A 137 1.82 -7.76 -1.03
N TYR A 138 2.32 -7.11 0.02
CA TYR A 138 3.66 -6.51 0.08
C TYR A 138 3.95 -5.55 -1.07
N ILE A 139 2.90 -4.86 -1.54
CA ILE A 139 2.98 -3.85 -2.60
C ILE A 139 2.25 -2.58 -2.16
N ILE A 140 2.74 -1.44 -2.64
CA ILE A 140 2.05 -0.15 -2.52
C ILE A 140 1.56 0.24 -3.91
N PRO A 141 0.25 0.24 -4.18
CA PRO A 141 -0.28 0.57 -5.49
C PRO A 141 0.02 2.01 -5.91
N ASP A 142 0.37 2.19 -7.18
CA ASP A 142 0.66 3.49 -7.78
C ASP A 142 -0.59 4.38 -7.78
N GLU A 143 -1.80 3.82 -7.90
CA GLU A 143 -3.05 4.58 -7.88
C GLU A 143 -3.25 5.31 -6.55
N ILE A 144 -2.84 4.69 -5.44
CA ILE A 144 -2.93 5.30 -4.10
C ILE A 144 -1.78 6.28 -3.88
N THR A 145 -0.56 5.93 -4.29
CA THR A 145 0.63 6.76 -4.08
C THR A 145 0.59 8.02 -4.95
N ILE A 146 0.45 7.87 -6.26
CA ILE A 146 0.41 8.98 -7.22
C ILE A 146 -0.88 9.77 -7.04
N GLY A 147 -2.02 9.09 -6.89
CA GLY A 147 -3.29 9.75 -6.61
C GLY A 147 -3.23 10.57 -5.32
N GLY A 148 -2.63 10.02 -4.26
CA GLY A 148 -2.42 10.70 -2.99
C GLY A 148 -1.52 11.93 -3.10
N MET A 149 -0.45 11.87 -3.89
CA MET A 149 0.41 13.05 -4.17
C MET A 149 -0.37 14.16 -4.87
N ILE A 150 -1.17 13.83 -5.89
CA ILE A 150 -1.97 14.82 -6.63
C ILE A 150 -3.03 15.45 -5.71
N VAL A 151 -3.79 14.63 -4.98
CA VAL A 151 -4.82 15.10 -4.06
C VAL A 151 -4.20 15.95 -2.94
N GLY A 152 -3.11 15.49 -2.32
CA GLY A 152 -2.39 16.22 -1.27
C GLY A 152 -1.83 17.55 -1.75
N PHE A 153 -1.32 17.62 -2.98
CA PHE A 153 -0.86 18.87 -3.58
C PHE A 153 -2.00 19.87 -3.80
N ILE A 154 -3.13 19.40 -4.35
CA ILE A 154 -4.32 20.24 -4.54
C ILE A 154 -4.83 20.73 -3.18
N MET A 155 -4.94 19.85 -2.18
CA MET A 155 -5.40 20.24 -0.84
C MET A 155 -4.44 21.20 -0.15
N SER A 156 -3.13 21.09 -0.38
CA SER A 156 -2.12 22.01 0.19
C SER A 156 -2.33 23.46 -0.23
N GLY A 157 -2.78 23.71 -1.47
CA GLY A 157 -3.09 25.07 -1.93
C GLY A 157 -4.52 25.52 -1.60
N LEU A 158 -5.49 24.60 -1.65
CA LEU A 158 -6.90 24.90 -1.36
C LEU A 158 -7.17 25.09 0.14
N ILE A 159 -6.37 24.47 1.00
CA ILE A 159 -6.50 24.52 2.47
C ILE A 159 -5.12 24.82 3.05
N PRO A 160 -4.65 26.08 2.98
CA PRO A 160 -3.33 26.49 3.50
C PRO A 160 -3.17 26.24 5.00
N GLU A 161 -4.27 26.08 5.73
CA GLU A 161 -4.28 25.72 7.15
C GLU A 161 -3.61 24.37 7.43
N LEU A 162 -3.49 23.46 6.44
CA LEU A 162 -2.67 22.24 6.57
C LEU A 162 -1.22 22.54 6.95
N HIS A 163 -0.73 23.70 6.53
CA HIS A 163 0.64 24.15 6.69
C HIS A 163 0.79 25.29 7.70
N GLU A 164 -0.28 25.57 8.47
CA GLU A 164 -0.36 26.74 9.35
C GLU A 164 -0.10 28.07 8.61
N LYS A 165 -0.43 28.11 7.31
CA LYS A 165 -0.27 29.28 6.45
C LYS A 165 -1.63 29.90 6.12
N ALA A 166 -1.61 31.18 5.74
CA ALA A 166 -2.82 31.90 5.33
C ALA A 166 -2.97 31.98 3.80
N GLY A 167 -1.88 31.78 3.05
CA GLY A 167 -1.82 31.98 1.61
C GLY A 167 -1.74 30.69 0.80
N ALA A 168 -2.56 30.58 -0.24
CA ALA A 168 -2.54 29.45 -1.19
C ALA A 168 -1.18 29.25 -1.88
N VAL A 169 -0.45 30.34 -2.16
CA VAL A 169 0.89 30.28 -2.79
C VAL A 169 1.88 29.59 -1.87
N GLU A 170 1.86 29.91 -0.58
CA GLU A 170 2.72 29.25 0.43
C GLU A 170 2.32 27.79 0.60
N GLY A 171 1.01 27.50 0.60
CA GLY A 171 0.46 26.15 0.63
C GLY A 171 0.93 25.29 -0.53
N PHE A 172 0.84 25.77 -1.77
CA PHE A 172 1.39 25.07 -2.94
C PHE A 172 2.91 24.91 -2.86
N GLY A 173 3.64 25.94 -2.41
CA GLY A 173 5.09 25.87 -2.22
C GLY A 173 5.49 24.75 -1.26
N LEU A 174 4.81 24.65 -0.12
CA LEU A 174 5.03 23.58 0.86
C LEU A 174 4.54 22.22 0.35
N GLY A 175 3.47 22.18 -0.46
CA GLY A 175 3.02 20.98 -1.15
C GLY A 175 4.09 20.38 -2.09
N ILE A 176 4.80 21.22 -2.85
CA ILE A 176 5.93 20.78 -3.70
C ILE A 176 7.04 20.18 -2.83
N TRP A 177 7.42 20.86 -1.75
CA TRP A 177 8.41 20.33 -0.81
C TRP A 177 7.96 19.01 -0.19
N GLY A 178 6.68 18.87 0.13
CA GLY A 178 6.09 17.62 0.60
C GLY A 178 6.28 16.47 -0.40
N ILE A 179 6.03 16.69 -1.69
CA ILE A 179 6.27 15.70 -2.74
C ILE A 179 7.77 15.36 -2.83
N VAL A 180 8.63 16.38 -2.91
CA VAL A 180 10.09 16.19 -3.03
C VAL A 180 10.64 15.38 -1.87
N VAL A 181 10.25 15.72 -0.64
CA VAL A 181 10.65 14.99 0.57
C VAL A 181 10.07 13.59 0.58
N GLY A 182 8.78 13.41 0.25
CA GLY A 182 8.13 12.10 0.21
C GLY A 182 8.79 11.14 -0.78
N VAL A 183 9.01 11.60 -2.01
CA VAL A 183 9.73 10.84 -3.05
C VAL A 183 11.17 10.57 -2.63
N GLY A 184 11.84 11.57 -2.03
CA GLY A 184 13.20 11.42 -1.50
C GLY A 184 13.31 10.35 -0.43
N ILE A 185 12.38 10.32 0.52
CA ILE A 185 12.31 9.28 1.57
C ILE A 185 12.08 7.91 0.93
N ALA A 186 11.09 7.77 0.04
CA ALA A 186 10.80 6.50 -0.62
C ALA A 186 12.03 5.97 -1.39
N TYR A 187 12.69 6.83 -2.17
CA TYR A 187 13.90 6.46 -2.90
C TYR A 187 15.07 6.14 -1.97
N SER A 188 15.20 6.84 -0.83
CA SER A 188 16.23 6.55 0.17
C SER A 188 16.04 5.17 0.80
N VAL A 189 14.80 4.75 1.09
CA VAL A 189 14.50 3.41 1.61
C VAL A 189 14.88 2.34 0.57
N LEU A 190 14.54 2.55 -0.71
CA LEU A 190 14.94 1.64 -1.78
C LEU A 190 16.46 1.57 -1.94
N TRP A 191 17.15 2.72 -1.85
CA TRP A 191 18.60 2.79 -1.95
C TRP A 191 19.29 2.12 -0.76
N LEU A 192 18.84 2.37 0.47
CA LEU A 192 19.32 1.70 1.68
C LEU A 192 19.05 0.20 1.62
N GLY A 193 17.88 -0.22 1.15
CA GLY A 193 17.56 -1.63 0.89
C GLY A 193 18.56 -2.27 -0.06
N ARG A 194 18.94 -1.58 -1.15
CA ARG A 194 19.99 -2.06 -2.05
C ARG A 194 21.36 -2.13 -1.38
N LEU A 195 21.70 -1.22 -0.47
CA LEU A 195 22.97 -1.28 0.25
C LEU A 195 23.03 -2.45 1.25
N VAL A 196 21.94 -2.69 1.98
CA VAL A 196 21.85 -3.73 3.00
C VAL A 196 21.71 -5.12 2.37
N PHE A 197 20.84 -5.27 1.36
CA PHE A 197 20.48 -6.56 0.77
C PHE A 197 21.13 -6.85 -0.59
N GLY A 198 21.84 -5.88 -1.20
CA GLY A 198 22.45 -6.04 -2.52
C GLY A 198 23.63 -7.02 -2.59
N ARG A 199 23.94 -7.73 -1.51
CA ARG A 199 24.92 -8.83 -1.50
C ARG A 199 24.30 -10.08 -0.90
N TYR A 200 23.65 -10.88 -1.73
CA TYR A 200 23.14 -12.18 -1.34
C TYR A 200 24.28 -13.22 -1.33
N ARG A 201 24.61 -13.78 -0.16
CA ARG A 201 25.54 -14.93 -0.04
C ARG A 201 24.74 -16.18 0.22
N VAL A 202 24.75 -17.10 -0.74
CA VAL A 202 24.18 -18.45 -0.57
C VAL A 202 25.25 -19.36 0.01
N GLN A 203 24.99 -19.97 1.17
CA GLN A 203 25.81 -21.07 1.67
C GLN A 203 25.41 -22.34 0.92
N ILE A 204 26.34 -22.85 0.10
CA ILE A 204 26.15 -24.10 -0.64
C ILE A 204 26.69 -25.24 0.25
N PRO A 205 25.93 -26.34 0.46
CA PRO A 205 26.44 -27.47 1.21
C PRO A 205 27.74 -28.01 0.59
N PRO A 206 28.71 -28.44 1.40
CA PRO A 206 29.98 -28.93 0.90
C PRO A 206 29.77 -30.07 -0.11
N ASN A 207 30.53 -30.04 -1.21
CA ASN A 207 30.49 -31.02 -2.30
C ASN A 207 29.21 -31.02 -3.17
N THR A 208 28.39 -29.95 -3.11
CA THR A 208 27.25 -29.79 -4.02
C THR A 208 27.72 -29.32 -5.39
N LYS A 209 27.24 -29.98 -6.44
CA LYS A 209 27.46 -29.54 -7.82
C LYS A 209 26.51 -28.37 -8.13
N VAL A 210 27.07 -27.29 -8.65
CA VAL A 210 26.31 -26.16 -9.19
C VAL A 210 26.38 -26.22 -10.70
N PHE A 211 25.23 -26.27 -11.36
CA PHE A 211 25.14 -26.31 -12.81
C PHE A 211 24.46 -25.04 -13.33
N PHE A 212 25.12 -24.35 -14.26
CA PHE A 212 24.57 -23.17 -14.91
C PHE A 212 23.88 -23.61 -16.19
N GLY A 213 22.55 -23.63 -16.18
CA GLY A 213 21.75 -23.94 -17.36
C GLY A 213 21.30 -22.67 -18.08
N ASP A 214 20.45 -22.84 -19.10
CA ASP A 214 19.96 -21.72 -19.92
C ASP A 214 18.93 -20.85 -19.19
N ALA A 215 18.08 -21.46 -18.36
CA ALA A 215 16.99 -20.78 -17.65
C ALA A 215 17.35 -20.38 -16.20
N GLY A 216 18.46 -20.89 -15.65
CA GLY A 216 18.81 -20.62 -14.27
C GLY A 216 19.98 -21.44 -13.74
N VAL A 217 20.25 -21.25 -12.45
CA VAL A 217 21.31 -21.92 -11.71
C VAL A 217 20.74 -23.08 -10.91
N TRP A 218 21.26 -24.28 -11.15
CA TRP A 218 20.93 -25.48 -10.38
C TRP A 218 21.91 -25.65 -9.24
N VAL A 219 21.39 -25.72 -8.02
CA VAL A 219 22.17 -26.03 -6.80
C VAL A 219 21.64 -27.35 -6.25
N GLY A 220 22.33 -28.46 -6.55
CA GLY A 220 21.79 -29.80 -6.31
C GLY A 220 20.51 -30.02 -7.11
N ASN A 221 19.39 -30.31 -6.44
CA ASN A 221 18.09 -30.53 -7.09
C ASN A 221 17.21 -29.27 -7.15
N ARG A 222 17.69 -28.12 -6.65
CA ARG A 222 16.93 -26.87 -6.66
C ARG A 222 17.36 -26.00 -7.83
N MET A 223 16.41 -25.62 -8.68
CA MET A 223 16.61 -24.63 -9.73
C MET A 223 16.29 -23.24 -9.19
N ILE A 224 17.20 -22.28 -9.38
CA ILE A 224 17.01 -20.86 -9.10
C ILE A 224 16.99 -20.13 -10.44
N PRO A 225 15.85 -19.55 -10.87
CA PRO A 225 15.74 -18.83 -12.13
C PRO A 225 16.69 -17.63 -12.19
N TYR A 226 17.19 -17.29 -13.38
CA TYR A 226 18.09 -16.14 -13.51
C TYR A 226 17.41 -14.81 -13.17
N GLU A 227 16.09 -14.70 -13.30
CA GLU A 227 15.36 -13.50 -12.89
C GLU A 227 15.44 -13.23 -11.38
N GLU A 228 15.63 -14.29 -10.57
CA GLU A 228 15.83 -14.17 -9.12
C GLU A 228 17.28 -13.84 -8.76
N VAL A 229 18.24 -14.23 -9.60
CA VAL A 229 19.68 -14.10 -9.32
C VAL A 229 20.29 -12.81 -9.88
N PHE A 230 19.84 -12.39 -11.05
CA PHE A 230 20.32 -11.20 -11.75
C PHE A 230 19.18 -10.18 -11.84
N ASN A 231 19.16 -9.22 -10.92
CA ASN A 231 18.22 -8.09 -10.93
C ASN A 231 18.70 -6.96 -11.86
N SER A 232 19.97 -6.98 -12.26
CA SER A 232 20.60 -6.00 -13.15
C SER A 232 21.64 -6.62 -14.08
N THR A 233 21.88 -5.99 -15.23
CA THR A 233 22.98 -6.36 -16.15
C THR A 233 24.38 -6.21 -15.54
N ARG A 234 24.49 -5.54 -14.39
CA ARG A 234 25.75 -5.37 -13.64
C ARG A 234 25.95 -6.43 -12.56
N ASP A 235 24.96 -7.27 -12.30
CA ASP A 235 25.05 -8.27 -11.25
C ASP A 235 26.02 -9.38 -11.70
N VAL A 236 26.85 -9.82 -10.77
CA VAL A 236 27.90 -10.82 -11.02
C VAL A 236 27.88 -11.83 -9.89
N ILE A 237 27.66 -13.10 -10.23
CA ILE A 237 27.87 -14.22 -9.32
C ILE A 237 29.37 -14.44 -9.21
N ARG A 238 29.91 -14.41 -8.00
CA ARG A 238 31.30 -14.79 -7.73
C ARG A 238 31.31 -16.04 -6.89
N CYS A 239 31.93 -17.10 -7.41
CA CYS A 239 32.13 -18.34 -6.66
C CYS A 239 33.58 -18.79 -6.76
N HIS A 240 34.06 -19.40 -5.67
CA HIS A 240 35.34 -20.10 -5.67
C HIS A 240 35.05 -21.58 -5.91
N ALA A 241 35.50 -22.10 -7.04
CA ALA A 241 35.18 -23.44 -7.48
C ALA A 241 36.42 -24.34 -7.38
N ARG A 242 36.29 -25.44 -6.63
CA ARG A 242 37.34 -26.47 -6.55
C ARG A 242 37.60 -27.10 -7.93
N ARG A 243 36.54 -27.27 -8.73
CA ARG A 243 36.58 -27.79 -10.09
C ARG A 243 35.51 -27.09 -10.93
N VAL A 244 35.88 -26.65 -12.12
CA VAL A 244 34.99 -26.06 -13.12
C VAL A 244 35.08 -26.91 -14.37
N GLU A 245 33.96 -27.48 -14.81
CA GLU A 245 33.85 -28.25 -16.05
C GLU A 245 33.09 -27.42 -17.08
N LEU A 246 33.72 -27.16 -18.22
CA LEU A 246 33.11 -26.64 -19.44
C LEU A 246 33.05 -27.76 -20.47
N VAL A 247 32.31 -27.54 -21.56
CA VAL A 247 32.13 -28.53 -22.64
C VAL A 247 33.48 -29.04 -23.18
N ASP A 248 34.49 -28.18 -23.26
CA ASP A 248 35.80 -28.48 -23.85
C ASP A 248 36.98 -28.42 -22.86
N ARG A 249 36.79 -27.91 -21.64
CA ARG A 249 37.88 -27.57 -20.71
C ARG A 249 37.54 -27.84 -19.25
N CYS A 250 38.57 -28.12 -18.45
CA CYS A 250 38.44 -28.27 -17.00
C CYS A 250 39.46 -27.39 -16.28
N TYR A 251 39.00 -26.61 -15.31
CA TYR A 251 39.83 -25.78 -14.43
C TYR A 251 39.72 -26.25 -12.99
N TRP A 252 40.77 -26.02 -12.21
CA TRP A 252 40.87 -26.43 -10.80
C TRP A 252 41.19 -25.22 -9.94
N ASP A 253 40.57 -25.18 -8.76
CA ASP A 253 40.80 -24.20 -7.71
C ASP A 253 40.86 -22.74 -8.22
N ILE A 254 39.80 -22.34 -8.91
CA ILE A 254 39.75 -21.05 -9.61
C ILE A 254 38.51 -20.25 -9.21
N MET A 255 38.66 -18.93 -9.25
CA MET A 255 37.54 -18.01 -9.06
C MET A 255 36.78 -17.87 -10.37
N VAL A 256 35.46 -18.00 -10.28
CA VAL A 256 34.55 -17.88 -11.41
C VAL A 256 33.67 -16.67 -11.19
N ARG A 257 33.55 -15.84 -12.22
CA ARG A 257 32.62 -14.71 -12.28
C ARG A 257 31.64 -14.91 -13.42
N LEU A 258 30.37 -15.11 -13.08
CA LEU A 258 29.31 -15.19 -14.07
C LEU A 258 28.50 -13.90 -14.06
N SER A 259 28.42 -13.26 -15.22
CA SER A 259 27.52 -12.13 -15.50
C SER A 259 26.50 -12.56 -16.56
N PRO A 260 25.38 -11.83 -16.76
CA PRO A 260 24.40 -12.15 -17.80
C PRO A 260 24.96 -12.15 -19.23
N ARG A 261 26.13 -11.53 -19.46
CA ARG A 261 26.73 -11.39 -20.79
C ARG A 261 27.98 -12.25 -21.01
N ALA A 262 28.61 -12.70 -19.94
CA ALA A 262 29.90 -13.35 -20.02
C ALA A 262 30.18 -14.18 -18.77
N LEU A 263 30.81 -15.34 -19.01
CA LEU A 263 31.48 -16.15 -18.00
C LEU A 263 32.98 -15.81 -18.03
N GLN A 264 33.53 -15.39 -16.90
CA GLN A 264 34.96 -15.17 -16.71
C GLN A 264 35.51 -16.20 -15.72
N ILE A 265 36.62 -16.84 -16.09
CA ILE A 265 37.31 -17.83 -15.28
C ILE A 265 38.73 -17.30 -15.04
N GLY A 266 39.08 -17.03 -13.79
CA GLY A 266 40.30 -16.32 -13.39
C GLY A 266 40.04 -14.90 -12.92
#